data_AF-A0A9D3NUW5-F1
#
_entry.id   AF-A0A9D3NUW5-F1
#
_cell.length_a   1.000
_cell.length_b   1.000
_cell.length_c   1.000
_cell.angle_alpha   90.00
_cell.angle_beta   90.00
_cell.angle_gamma   90.00
#
_symmetry.space_group_name_H-M   'P 1'
#
loop_
_entity.id
_entity.type
_entity.pdbx_description
1 polymer ?
#
loop_
_entity_poly.entity_id
_entity_poly.type
_entity_poly.pdbx_seq_one_letter_code
_entity_poly.pdbx_strand_id
1 'polypeptide(L)'
;MSVRLRAVSLSLIAFTLLVGGAMGCLQSVVCKPRVRRENIVVYEVSASIDRSPTVVEENSPIVLRYRTPYFRASAGVVMPPVPRNETWTVGWIQACTQMEFYNTYGDAGVSSWELPELREGRVKAISDSDGVSYPWYGNTTETVTITGPTSKPSRLTVSMNDNFYPSVTWAVPVGESGAPALTRVTRDQSFITWLVALNTVTREKILLQTVRWRMRVDIAVDPMMPLGSRATLVSRTHQEQPLILSNNEPIPPNALARPNANDAQVLMWRPRRGPPLVVIPSK
;
A
#
# COMPACT_ATOMS: atom_id res chain seq x y z
N MET A 1 74.60 7.70 79.68
CA MET A 1 73.26 8.34 79.64
C MET A 1 72.27 7.25 79.25
N SER A 2 71.54 6.71 80.23
CA SER A 2 70.12 7.04 80.48
C SER A 2 69.23 6.60 79.30
N VAL A 3 68.19 5.77 79.40
CA VAL A 3 67.51 5.07 80.51
C VAL A 3 66.48 4.14 79.82
N ARG A 4 66.27 2.94 80.39
CA ARG A 4 65.03 2.13 80.50
C ARG A 4 64.20 1.80 79.26
N LEU A 5 64.04 0.52 78.90
CA LEU A 5 63.28 -0.59 79.54
C LEU A 5 61.77 -0.62 79.20
N ARG A 6 61.39 -1.82 78.72
CA ARG A 6 60.10 -2.54 78.84
C ARG A 6 59.02 -2.16 77.84
N ALA A 7 58.65 -3.05 76.90
CA ALA A 7 57.97 -4.36 77.06
C ALA A 7 56.46 -4.23 77.28
N VAL A 8 55.75 -5.13 76.61
CA VAL A 8 54.53 -5.86 77.03
C VAL A 8 53.41 -5.82 75.98
N SER A 9 53.02 -7.05 75.63
CA SER A 9 51.90 -7.51 74.80
C SER A 9 50.57 -7.48 75.59
N LEU A 10 49.45 -7.83 74.92
CA LEU A 10 48.06 -8.05 75.41
C LEU A 10 47.19 -6.77 75.43
N SER A 11 45.89 -6.75 75.05
CA SER A 11 44.90 -7.79 74.73
C SER A 11 43.70 -7.20 73.94
N LEU A 12 42.90 -8.13 73.39
CA LEU A 12 41.46 -8.08 73.03
C LEU A 12 40.67 -6.79 73.31
N ILE A 13 40.02 -6.26 72.25
CA ILE A 13 38.64 -5.78 72.33
C ILE A 13 37.87 -6.27 71.10
N ALA A 14 36.85 -7.10 71.35
CA ALA A 14 35.84 -7.48 70.39
C ALA A 14 34.88 -6.30 70.15
N PHE A 15 34.54 -6.02 68.89
CA PHE A 15 33.36 -5.25 68.55
C PHE A 15 32.62 -5.93 67.39
N THR A 16 31.63 -6.72 67.75
CA THR A 16 30.56 -7.21 66.89
C THR A 16 29.63 -6.04 66.56
N LEU A 17 29.40 -5.77 65.27
CA LEU A 17 28.23 -4.99 64.84
C LEU A 17 27.76 -5.50 63.47
N LEU A 18 26.60 -6.17 63.51
CA LEU A 18 25.76 -6.54 62.39
C LEU A 18 25.17 -5.29 61.72
N VAL A 19 25.40 -5.11 60.43
CA VAL A 19 24.45 -4.53 59.45
C VAL A 19 24.81 -5.21 58.13
N GLY A 20 24.00 -6.10 57.58
CA GLY A 20 22.70 -5.78 56.98
C GLY A 20 22.89 -5.82 55.46
N GLY A 21 22.30 -6.83 54.82
CA GLY A 21 22.59 -7.22 53.44
C GLY A 21 22.37 -6.12 52.40
N ALA A 22 23.30 -6.06 51.46
CA ALA A 22 23.06 -5.54 50.13
C ALA A 22 23.33 -6.68 49.15
N MET A 23 22.34 -7.57 49.00
CA MET A 23 22.19 -8.29 47.75
C MET A 23 21.95 -7.23 46.68
N GLY A 24 23.01 -6.86 45.98
CA GLY A 24 22.92 -6.09 44.75
C GLY A 24 22.09 -6.90 43.77
N CYS A 25 20.78 -6.66 43.75
CA CYS A 25 19.94 -7.01 42.65
C CYS A 25 20.58 -6.38 41.41
N LEU A 26 21.27 -7.19 40.62
CA LEU A 26 21.39 -6.98 39.19
C LEU A 26 19.95 -6.84 38.70
N GLN A 27 19.42 -5.63 38.73
CA GLN A 27 18.28 -5.27 37.92
C GLN A 27 18.78 -5.46 36.51
N SER A 28 18.58 -6.68 35.99
CA SER A 28 18.58 -6.93 34.57
C SER A 28 17.73 -5.80 34.02
N VAL A 29 18.33 -4.94 33.21
CA VAL A 29 17.57 -4.13 32.27
C VAL A 29 16.84 -5.19 31.44
N VAL A 30 15.65 -5.57 31.89
CA VAL A 30 14.75 -6.43 31.14
C VAL A 30 14.47 -5.58 29.93
N CYS A 31 15.24 -5.82 28.86
CA CYS A 31 14.95 -5.32 27.54
C CYS A 31 13.54 -5.81 27.29
N LYS A 32 12.54 -4.94 27.52
CA LYS A 32 11.16 -5.24 27.19
C LYS A 32 11.21 -5.70 25.74
N PRO A 33 10.74 -6.92 25.44
CA PRO A 33 10.82 -7.43 24.08
C PRO A 33 10.07 -6.42 23.21
N ARG A 34 10.78 -5.75 22.29
CA ARG A 34 10.18 -4.77 21.39
C ARG A 34 10.01 -5.45 20.04
N VAL A 35 8.87 -5.24 19.40
CA VAL A 35 8.69 -5.66 18.02
C VAL A 35 9.65 -4.85 17.16
N ARG A 36 10.51 -5.55 16.41
CA ARG A 36 11.52 -4.95 15.51
C ARG A 36 11.61 -5.76 14.23
N ARG A 37 12.19 -5.17 13.18
CA ARG A 37 12.25 -5.79 11.84
C ARG A 37 12.91 -7.17 11.86
N GLU A 38 14.00 -7.31 12.59
CA GLU A 38 14.78 -8.54 12.75
C GLU A 38 13.99 -9.69 13.40
N ASN A 39 12.94 -9.36 14.16
CA ASN A 39 12.11 -10.32 14.87
C ASN A 39 10.85 -10.73 14.09
N ILE A 40 10.60 -10.11 12.93
CA ILE A 40 9.46 -10.42 12.07
C ILE A 40 9.94 -11.25 10.89
N VAL A 41 9.38 -12.45 10.75
CA VAL A 41 9.73 -13.36 9.66
C VAL A 41 8.64 -13.33 8.60
N VAL A 42 9.00 -12.99 7.37
CA VAL A 42 8.15 -13.22 6.20
C VAL A 42 8.61 -14.53 5.59
N TYR A 43 7.81 -15.59 5.71
CA TYR A 43 8.22 -16.94 5.28
C TYR A 43 7.69 -17.32 3.89
N GLU A 44 6.69 -16.60 3.40
CA GLU A 44 6.16 -16.74 2.05
C GLU A 44 5.69 -15.37 1.54
N VAL A 45 5.96 -15.10 0.26
CA VAL A 45 5.40 -13.97 -0.48
C VAL A 45 5.08 -14.46 -1.87
N SER A 46 3.88 -14.16 -2.34
CA SER A 46 3.51 -14.34 -3.74
C SER A 46 2.88 -13.06 -4.29
N ALA A 47 3.15 -12.79 -5.56
CA ALA A 47 2.49 -11.75 -6.31
C ALA A 47 2.32 -12.23 -7.75
N SER A 48 1.13 -12.06 -8.31
CA SER A 48 0.83 -12.46 -9.68
C SER A 48 -0.28 -11.61 -10.28
N ILE A 49 -0.35 -11.53 -11.61
CA ILE A 49 -1.55 -11.09 -12.32
C ILE A 49 -2.16 -12.33 -13.01
N ASP A 50 -3.47 -12.52 -12.83
CA ASP A 50 -4.21 -13.62 -13.46
C ASP A 50 -3.92 -13.66 -14.97
N ARG A 51 -3.74 -14.86 -15.53
CA ARG A 51 -3.41 -15.03 -16.96
C ARG A 51 -4.60 -14.81 -17.90
N SER A 52 -5.78 -14.50 -17.38
CA SER A 52 -6.94 -14.17 -18.21
C SER A 52 -6.73 -12.83 -18.93
N PRO A 53 -7.16 -12.69 -20.20
CA PRO A 53 -7.14 -11.40 -20.87
C PRO A 53 -8.12 -10.41 -20.24
N THR A 54 -7.93 -9.13 -20.54
CA THR A 54 -8.95 -8.11 -20.27
C THR A 54 -10.23 -8.46 -21.03
N VAL A 55 -11.36 -8.43 -20.36
CA VAL A 55 -12.68 -8.69 -20.94
C VAL A 55 -13.33 -7.35 -21.30
N VAL A 56 -13.81 -7.23 -22.53
CA VAL A 56 -14.57 -6.07 -23.04
C VAL A 56 -16.05 -6.41 -22.97
N GLU A 57 -16.86 -5.54 -22.36
CA GLU A 57 -18.29 -5.78 -22.10
C GLU A 57 -19.14 -4.68 -22.73
N GLU A 58 -19.82 -5.04 -23.82
CA GLU A 58 -20.63 -4.13 -24.64
C GLU A 58 -22.15 -4.31 -24.42
N ASN A 59 -22.57 -4.53 -23.18
CA ASN A 59 -23.97 -4.85 -22.88
C ASN A 59 -24.82 -3.59 -22.64
N SER A 60 -24.21 -2.41 -22.55
CA SER A 60 -24.89 -1.15 -22.23
C SER A 60 -24.90 -0.20 -23.42
N PRO A 61 -26.05 0.41 -23.75
CA PRO A 61 -26.14 1.40 -24.83
C PRO A 61 -25.50 2.75 -24.46
N ILE A 62 -25.09 2.96 -23.20
CA ILE A 62 -24.56 4.25 -22.71
C ILE A 62 -23.05 4.19 -22.46
N VAL A 63 -22.55 3.05 -21.99
CA VAL A 63 -21.14 2.89 -21.61
C VAL A 63 -20.53 1.60 -22.14
N LEU A 64 -19.24 1.68 -22.47
CA LEU A 64 -18.34 0.54 -22.55
C LEU A 64 -17.87 0.18 -21.14
N ARG A 65 -17.90 -1.10 -20.78
CA ARG A 65 -17.20 -1.62 -19.61
C ARG A 65 -16.05 -2.51 -20.05
N TYR A 66 -15.00 -2.57 -19.24
CA TYR A 66 -13.96 -3.57 -19.40
C TYR A 66 -13.45 -3.99 -18.04
N ARG A 67 -13.04 -5.25 -17.93
CA ARG A 67 -12.53 -5.84 -16.69
C ARG A 67 -11.14 -6.41 -16.93
N THR A 68 -10.14 -5.87 -16.24
CA THR A 68 -8.77 -6.42 -16.29
C THR A 68 -8.68 -7.70 -15.46
N PRO A 69 -7.66 -8.56 -15.70
CA PRO A 69 -7.28 -9.60 -14.75
C PRO A 69 -6.99 -9.01 -13.37
N TYR A 70 -7.13 -9.84 -12.33
CA TYR A 70 -6.76 -9.46 -10.97
C TYR A 70 -5.24 -9.49 -10.80
N PHE A 71 -4.70 -8.41 -10.27
CA PHE A 71 -3.48 -8.46 -9.48
C PHE A 71 -3.81 -9.14 -8.15
N ARG A 72 -2.93 -10.03 -7.69
CA ARG A 72 -3.05 -10.75 -6.42
C ARG A 72 -1.70 -10.68 -5.72
N ALA A 73 -1.74 -10.40 -4.43
CA ALA A 73 -0.57 -10.53 -3.55
C ALA A 73 -0.96 -11.25 -2.27
N SER A 74 -0.09 -12.12 -1.77
CA SER A 74 -0.26 -12.78 -0.48
C SER A 74 1.06 -12.92 0.24
N ALA A 75 1.02 -12.89 1.57
CA ALA A 75 2.20 -13.08 2.39
C ALA A 75 1.83 -13.79 3.69
N GLY A 76 2.72 -14.70 4.10
CA GLY A 76 2.69 -15.33 5.39
C GLY A 76 3.77 -14.71 6.27
N VAL A 77 3.34 -14.24 7.44
CA VAL A 77 4.18 -13.51 8.39
C VAL A 77 4.11 -14.20 9.74
N VAL A 78 5.24 -14.26 10.43
CA VAL A 78 5.34 -14.62 11.84
C VAL A 78 5.75 -13.37 12.60
N MET A 79 4.83 -12.87 13.41
CA MET A 79 5.06 -11.77 14.32
C MET A 79 5.63 -12.30 15.64
N PRO A 80 6.60 -11.60 16.26
CA PRO A 80 7.08 -11.96 17.59
C PRO A 80 5.98 -11.72 18.65
N PRO A 81 6.16 -12.22 19.88
CA PRO A 81 5.30 -11.85 21.00
C PRO A 81 5.14 -10.33 21.11
N VAL A 82 3.89 -9.86 21.13
CA VAL A 82 3.54 -8.44 21.17
C VAL A 82 3.42 -8.00 22.63
N PRO A 83 4.10 -6.92 23.05
CA PRO A 83 4.04 -6.43 24.42
C PRO A 83 2.65 -5.96 24.87
N ARG A 84 2.45 -5.90 26.18
CA ARG A 84 1.26 -5.27 26.76
C ARG A 84 1.12 -3.83 26.26
N ASN A 85 -0.10 -3.42 25.94
CA ASN A 85 -0.46 -2.08 25.45
C ASN A 85 0.13 -1.73 24.07
N GLU A 86 0.64 -2.70 23.32
CA GLU A 86 0.95 -2.52 21.91
C GLU A 86 -0.11 -3.24 21.05
N THR A 87 -0.50 -2.57 19.97
CA THR A 87 -1.34 -3.16 18.93
C THR A 87 -0.64 -2.95 17.60
N TRP A 88 -0.45 -4.04 16.86
CA TRP A 88 0.22 -4.05 15.57
C TRP A 88 -0.74 -4.55 14.50
N THR A 89 -0.86 -3.81 13.41
CA THR A 89 -1.58 -4.24 12.22
C THR A 89 -0.56 -4.57 11.14
N VAL A 90 -0.63 -5.79 10.61
CA VAL A 90 0.17 -6.26 9.48
C VAL A 90 -0.72 -6.30 8.26
N GLY A 91 -0.30 -5.72 7.14
CA GLY A 91 -1.10 -5.74 5.92
C GLY A 91 -0.49 -5.01 4.74
N TRP A 92 -1.32 -4.82 3.72
CA TRP A 92 -0.92 -4.25 2.44
C TRP A 92 -1.27 -2.76 2.32
N ILE A 93 -0.29 -1.98 1.90
CA ILE A 93 -0.44 -0.57 1.48
C ILE A 93 -0.15 -0.52 -0.01
N GLN A 94 -0.98 0.18 -0.79
CA GLN A 94 -0.78 0.38 -2.22
C GLN A 94 -0.81 1.86 -2.56
N ALA A 95 -0.03 2.25 -3.57
CA ALA A 95 -0.08 3.59 -4.13
C ALA A 95 0.10 3.57 -5.65
N CYS A 96 -0.62 4.46 -6.32
CA CYS A 96 -0.44 4.75 -7.74
C CYS A 96 0.77 5.67 -7.91
N THR A 97 1.69 5.30 -8.80
CA THR A 97 2.95 6.03 -9.09
C THR A 97 3.01 6.61 -10.48
N GLN A 98 2.18 6.09 -11.39
CA GLN A 98 1.97 6.64 -12.72
C GLN A 98 0.54 6.34 -13.15
N MET A 99 -0.11 7.33 -13.77
CA MET A 99 -1.43 7.15 -14.35
C MET A 99 -1.59 7.86 -15.67
N GLU A 100 -1.90 7.06 -16.69
CA GLU A 100 -2.47 7.50 -17.95
C GLU A 100 -3.81 6.79 -18.13
N PHE A 101 -4.87 7.55 -18.36
CA PHE A 101 -6.17 6.98 -18.67
C PHE A 101 -6.92 7.94 -19.60
N TYR A 102 -6.89 7.63 -20.89
CA TYR A 102 -7.44 8.43 -21.98
C TYR A 102 -8.60 7.71 -22.67
N ASN A 103 -9.63 8.47 -23.02
CA ASN A 103 -10.72 8.05 -23.89
C ASN A 103 -10.78 9.02 -25.08
N THR A 104 -10.57 8.52 -26.28
CA THR A 104 -10.54 9.30 -27.51
C THR A 104 -11.89 9.23 -28.20
N TYR A 105 -12.42 10.37 -28.65
CA TYR A 105 -13.74 10.46 -29.30
C TYR A 105 -13.59 10.95 -30.75
N GLY A 106 -12.79 10.23 -31.53
CA GLY A 106 -12.44 10.61 -32.91
C GLY A 106 -11.91 12.04 -33.00
N ASP A 107 -12.48 12.82 -33.91
CA ASP A 107 -12.12 14.21 -34.13
C ASP A 107 -12.69 15.20 -33.10
N ALA A 108 -13.55 14.76 -32.18
CA ALA A 108 -14.18 15.64 -31.20
C ALA A 108 -13.20 16.05 -30.09
N GLY A 109 -12.33 15.13 -29.65
CA GLY A 109 -11.38 15.37 -28.58
C GLY A 109 -11.10 14.14 -27.72
N VAL A 110 -10.53 14.38 -26.54
CA VAL A 110 -10.09 13.33 -25.60
C VAL A 110 -10.59 13.67 -24.21
N SER A 111 -11.15 12.68 -23.50
CA SER A 111 -11.31 12.76 -22.04
C SER A 111 -10.19 12.00 -21.35
N SER A 112 -9.83 12.41 -20.14
CA SER A 112 -8.81 11.72 -19.37
C SER A 112 -9.07 11.79 -17.88
N TRP A 113 -8.93 10.65 -17.21
CA TRP A 113 -8.81 10.63 -15.75
C TRP A 113 -7.37 10.95 -15.39
N GLU A 114 -7.18 11.89 -14.46
CA GLU A 114 -5.86 12.40 -14.11
C GLU A 114 -5.70 12.51 -12.61
N LEU A 115 -4.47 12.32 -12.13
CA LEU A 115 -4.04 12.66 -10.78
C LEU A 115 -3.13 13.89 -10.88
N PRO A 116 -3.63 15.14 -10.74
CA PRO A 116 -2.88 16.35 -11.06
C PRO A 116 -1.56 16.47 -10.30
N GLU A 117 -1.57 16.23 -8.99
CA GLU A 117 -0.37 16.27 -8.13
C GLU A 117 0.70 15.27 -8.59
N LEU A 118 0.29 14.08 -9.05
CA LEU A 118 1.19 13.04 -9.53
C LEU A 118 1.73 13.39 -10.92
N ARG A 119 0.86 13.84 -11.83
CA ARG A 119 1.22 14.24 -13.20
C ARG A 119 2.20 15.41 -13.21
N GLU A 120 2.02 16.36 -12.31
CA GLU A 120 2.87 17.56 -12.18
C GLU A 120 4.16 17.27 -11.38
N GLY A 121 4.35 16.04 -10.90
CA GLY A 121 5.54 15.64 -10.14
C GLY A 121 5.61 16.26 -8.74
N ARG A 122 4.53 16.85 -8.25
CA ARG A 122 4.45 17.43 -6.90
C ARG A 122 4.49 16.35 -5.82
N VAL A 123 3.98 15.15 -6.16
CA VAL A 123 4.08 13.95 -5.32
C VAL A 123 4.65 12.79 -6.12
N LYS A 124 5.28 11.83 -5.43
CA LYS A 124 5.85 10.62 -6.05
C LYS A 124 4.84 9.48 -6.19
N ALA A 125 3.79 9.51 -5.38
CA ALA A 125 2.75 8.49 -5.34
C ALA A 125 1.49 9.07 -4.69
N ILE A 126 0.33 8.51 -5.06
CA ILE A 126 -0.97 8.79 -4.42
C ILE A 126 -1.46 7.51 -3.77
N SER A 127 -1.93 7.59 -2.53
CA SER A 127 -2.48 6.45 -1.79
C SER A 127 -3.60 5.78 -2.58
N ASP A 128 -3.63 4.45 -2.60
CA ASP A 128 -4.72 3.68 -3.21
C ASP A 128 -5.53 2.95 -2.14
N SER A 129 -5.72 3.62 -1.00
CA SER A 129 -6.49 3.12 0.13
C SER A 129 -7.99 3.06 -0.17
N ASP A 130 -8.72 2.19 0.55
CA ASP A 130 -10.19 2.10 0.56
C ASP A 130 -10.93 3.43 0.89
N GLY A 131 -10.21 4.46 1.34
CA GLY A 131 -10.75 5.78 1.68
C GLY A 131 -11.25 5.89 3.13
N VAL A 132 -11.19 4.81 3.88
CA VAL A 132 -11.68 4.71 5.27
C VAL A 132 -10.53 4.37 6.21
N SER A 133 -9.82 3.29 5.92
CA SER A 133 -8.86 2.61 6.79
C SER A 133 -7.42 2.98 6.43
N TYR A 134 -7.11 4.26 6.21
CA TYR A 134 -5.76 4.68 5.82
C TYR A 134 -4.67 4.16 6.78
N PRO A 135 -3.52 3.68 6.27
CA PRO A 135 -3.09 3.68 4.87
C PRO A 135 -3.40 2.38 4.11
N TRP A 136 -4.25 1.52 4.66
CA TRP A 136 -4.44 0.17 4.14
C TRP A 136 -5.22 0.18 2.83
N TYR A 137 -4.83 -0.72 1.92
CA TYR A 137 -5.55 -0.94 0.67
C TYR A 137 -7.00 -1.40 0.95
N GLY A 138 -7.16 -2.30 1.93
CA GLY A 138 -8.46 -2.74 2.45
C GLY A 138 -8.32 -3.22 3.90
N ASN A 139 -9.41 -3.71 4.49
CA ASN A 139 -9.46 -4.09 5.91
C ASN A 139 -10.02 -5.49 6.17
N THR A 140 -10.16 -6.32 5.14
CA THR A 140 -10.70 -7.67 5.24
C THR A 140 -9.57 -8.69 5.32
N THR A 141 -9.17 -9.27 4.19
CA THR A 141 -8.03 -10.18 4.09
C THR A 141 -6.70 -9.43 3.97
N GLU A 142 -6.76 -8.12 3.71
CA GLU A 142 -5.62 -7.26 3.42
C GLU A 142 -4.80 -6.93 4.67
N THR A 143 -5.41 -7.05 5.85
CA THR A 143 -4.81 -6.70 7.13
C THR A 143 -5.18 -7.69 8.23
N VAL A 144 -4.27 -7.92 9.16
CA VAL A 144 -4.51 -8.64 10.43
C VAL A 144 -3.99 -7.78 11.57
N THR A 145 -4.79 -7.63 12.63
CA THR A 145 -4.40 -6.86 13.83
C THR A 145 -4.16 -7.78 15.02
N ILE A 146 -3.03 -7.58 15.69
CA ILE A 146 -2.61 -8.31 16.90
C ILE A 146 -2.51 -7.31 18.05
N THR A 147 -3.27 -7.55 19.10
CA THR A 147 -3.23 -6.76 20.34
C THR A 147 -2.51 -7.54 21.42
N GLY A 148 -1.48 -6.94 22.01
CA GLY A 148 -0.74 -7.55 23.10
C GLY A 148 -1.46 -7.41 24.45
N PRO A 149 -0.98 -8.12 25.48
CA PRO A 149 0.19 -8.98 25.45
C PRO A 149 -0.07 -10.32 24.75
N THR A 150 0.85 -10.77 23.91
CA THR A 150 0.90 -12.17 23.45
C THR A 150 2.16 -12.84 23.98
N SER A 151 2.08 -14.13 24.31
CA SER A 151 3.19 -14.90 24.90
C SER A 151 3.93 -15.77 23.90
N LYS A 152 3.33 -16.02 22.73
CA LYS A 152 3.87 -16.85 21.65
C LYS A 152 3.89 -16.06 20.34
N PRO A 153 4.82 -16.37 19.42
CA PRO A 153 4.77 -15.82 18.07
C PRO A 153 3.42 -16.08 17.40
N SER A 154 2.95 -15.13 16.60
CA SER A 154 1.68 -15.20 15.89
C SER A 154 1.93 -15.40 14.40
N ARG A 155 1.46 -16.52 13.84
CA ARG A 155 1.47 -16.77 12.40
C ARG A 155 0.21 -16.21 11.77
N LEU A 156 0.35 -15.41 10.73
CA LEU A 156 -0.74 -14.77 10.03
C LEU A 156 -0.52 -14.82 8.51
N THR A 157 -1.62 -14.77 7.77
CA THR A 157 -1.62 -14.63 6.32
C THR A 157 -2.43 -13.40 5.98
N VAL A 158 -1.89 -12.55 5.10
CA VAL A 158 -2.60 -11.41 4.52
C VAL A 158 -2.60 -11.54 3.01
N SER A 159 -3.70 -11.17 2.38
CA SER A 159 -3.86 -11.19 0.93
C SER A 159 -4.59 -9.96 0.44
N MET A 160 -4.29 -9.52 -0.76
CA MET A 160 -5.05 -8.48 -1.45
C MET A 160 -5.28 -8.88 -2.89
N ASN A 161 -6.30 -8.29 -3.49
CA ASN A 161 -6.50 -8.33 -4.92
C ASN A 161 -6.98 -6.98 -5.43
N ASP A 162 -6.61 -6.66 -6.67
CA ASP A 162 -6.99 -5.42 -7.34
C ASP A 162 -7.24 -5.69 -8.82
N ASN A 163 -8.24 -5.02 -9.38
CA ASN A 163 -8.52 -5.04 -10.80
C ASN A 163 -9.24 -3.75 -11.22
N PHE A 164 -9.11 -3.40 -12.49
CA PHE A 164 -9.87 -2.30 -13.05
C PHE A 164 -11.18 -2.81 -13.60
N TYR A 165 -12.26 -2.15 -13.20
CA TYR A 165 -13.59 -2.37 -13.75
C TYR A 165 -14.35 -1.05 -13.98
N PRO A 166 -13.83 -0.14 -14.83
CA PRO A 166 -14.45 1.16 -15.05
C PRO A 166 -15.59 1.10 -16.08
N SER A 167 -16.37 2.17 -16.13
CA SER A 167 -17.32 2.46 -17.20
C SER A 167 -16.86 3.69 -17.98
N VAL A 168 -16.84 3.61 -19.30
CA VAL A 168 -16.45 4.69 -20.22
C VAL A 168 -17.64 5.03 -21.10
N THR A 169 -18.04 6.29 -21.20
CA THR A 169 -19.17 6.69 -22.03
C THR A 169 -18.88 6.49 -23.52
N TRP A 170 -19.88 6.01 -24.27
CA TRP A 170 -19.77 5.97 -25.73
C TRP A 170 -19.78 7.37 -26.35
N ALA A 171 -20.58 8.27 -25.78
CA ALA A 171 -20.69 9.66 -26.22
C ALA A 171 -19.67 10.57 -25.51
N VAL A 172 -19.43 11.74 -26.11
CA VAL A 172 -18.60 12.80 -25.55
C VAL A 172 -19.16 13.21 -24.17
N PRO A 173 -18.34 13.26 -23.10
CA PRO A 173 -18.83 13.40 -21.73
C PRO A 173 -19.46 14.77 -21.41
N VAL A 174 -19.30 15.77 -22.29
CA VAL A 174 -19.90 17.11 -22.17
C VAL A 174 -20.87 17.45 -23.31
N GLY A 175 -21.13 16.51 -24.22
CA GLY A 175 -21.94 16.75 -25.42
C GLY A 175 -23.43 16.64 -25.14
N GLU A 176 -24.24 17.45 -25.84
CA GLU A 176 -25.71 17.31 -25.85
C GLU A 176 -26.17 16.10 -26.68
N SER A 177 -25.33 15.64 -27.62
CA SER A 177 -25.61 14.44 -28.42
C SER A 177 -25.28 13.17 -27.64
N GLY A 178 -26.25 12.27 -27.53
CA GLY A 178 -26.06 10.92 -27.00
C GLY A 178 -25.45 9.94 -28.02
N ALA A 179 -25.03 10.40 -29.20
CA ALA A 179 -24.48 9.55 -30.24
C ALA A 179 -23.11 8.97 -29.82
N PRO A 180 -22.84 7.69 -30.13
CA PRO A 180 -21.55 7.08 -29.86
C PRO A 180 -20.46 7.73 -30.71
N ALA A 181 -19.37 8.13 -30.06
CA ALA A 181 -18.23 8.78 -30.69
C ALA A 181 -16.88 8.25 -30.18
N LEU A 182 -16.86 7.41 -29.15
CA LEU A 182 -15.67 6.78 -28.60
C LEU A 182 -14.97 5.95 -29.68
N THR A 183 -13.68 6.20 -29.89
CA THR A 183 -12.84 5.49 -30.86
C THR A 183 -11.69 4.73 -30.22
N ARG A 184 -11.28 5.10 -29.00
CA ARG A 184 -10.20 4.39 -28.30
C ARG A 184 -10.24 4.60 -26.79
N VAL A 185 -9.89 3.57 -26.04
CA VAL A 185 -9.59 3.66 -24.61
C VAL A 185 -8.17 3.18 -24.39
N THR A 186 -7.35 4.02 -23.77
CA THR A 186 -5.96 3.69 -23.42
C THR A 186 -5.76 3.93 -21.93
N ARG A 187 -5.30 2.93 -21.22
CA ARG A 187 -4.96 3.02 -19.80
C ARG A 187 -3.61 2.38 -19.54
N ASP A 188 -2.78 3.08 -18.80
CA ASP A 188 -1.47 2.64 -18.38
C ASP A 188 -1.19 3.16 -16.98
N GLN A 189 -1.17 2.24 -16.01
CA GLN A 189 -1.03 2.58 -14.61
C GLN A 189 0.00 1.69 -13.93
N SER A 190 0.86 2.31 -13.13
CA SER A 190 1.90 1.64 -12.35
C SER A 190 1.68 1.86 -10.85
N PHE A 191 1.93 0.81 -10.08
CA PHE A 191 1.69 0.77 -8.65
C PHE A 191 2.91 0.22 -7.91
N ILE A 192 3.02 0.65 -6.66
CA ILE A 192 3.88 0.01 -5.68
C ILE A 192 2.99 -0.44 -4.53
N THR A 193 3.21 -1.67 -4.10
CA THR A 193 2.51 -2.31 -3.00
C THR A 193 3.52 -2.74 -1.94
N TRP A 194 3.27 -2.39 -0.69
CA TRP A 194 4.14 -2.68 0.45
C TRP A 194 3.42 -3.57 1.47
N LEU A 195 4.09 -4.62 1.91
CA LEU A 195 3.73 -5.36 3.12
C LEU A 195 4.34 -4.65 4.33
N VAL A 196 3.50 -4.25 5.29
CA VAL A 196 3.92 -3.41 6.41
C VAL A 196 3.35 -3.95 7.72
N ALA A 197 4.18 -3.92 8.78
CA ALA A 197 3.69 -3.98 10.15
C ALA A 197 3.68 -2.55 10.73
N LEU A 198 2.51 -2.10 11.19
CA LEU A 198 2.29 -0.76 11.74
C LEU A 198 1.81 -0.87 13.19
N ASN A 199 2.51 -0.24 14.11
CA ASN A 199 2.01 -0.05 15.46
C ASN A 199 0.92 1.03 15.44
N THR A 200 -0.29 0.70 15.89
CA THR A 200 -1.44 1.60 15.79
C THR A 200 -1.36 2.76 16.78
N VAL A 201 -0.62 2.60 17.87
CA VAL A 201 -0.45 3.61 18.93
C VAL A 201 0.74 4.53 18.63
N THR A 202 1.93 3.95 18.41
CA THR A 202 3.17 4.72 18.21
C THR A 202 3.36 5.19 16.77
N ARG A 203 2.56 4.65 15.83
CA ARG A 203 2.70 4.87 14.38
C ARG A 203 4.04 4.40 13.81
N GLU A 204 4.79 3.59 14.55
CA GLU A 204 6.00 2.91 14.08
C GLU A 204 5.66 1.99 12.92
N LYS A 205 6.40 2.12 11.82
CA LYS A 205 6.21 1.35 10.59
C LYS A 205 7.44 0.49 10.34
N ILE A 206 7.22 -0.80 10.15
CA ILE A 206 8.23 -1.76 9.77
C ILE A 206 7.88 -2.28 8.38
N LEU A 207 8.71 -1.95 7.39
CA LEU A 207 8.55 -2.40 6.02
C LEU A 207 9.08 -3.82 5.87
N LEU A 208 8.24 -4.72 5.36
CA LEU A 208 8.53 -6.15 5.28
C LEU A 208 8.89 -6.58 3.86
N GLN A 209 8.09 -6.18 2.87
CA GLN A 209 8.28 -6.54 1.46
C GLN A 209 7.72 -5.44 0.53
N THR A 210 8.31 -5.29 -0.65
CA THR A 210 7.85 -4.37 -1.71
C THR A 210 7.58 -5.15 -2.99
N VAL A 211 6.49 -4.80 -3.67
CA VAL A 211 6.07 -5.36 -4.95
C VAL A 211 5.75 -4.20 -5.91
N ARG A 212 6.25 -4.28 -7.15
CA ARG A 212 5.90 -3.35 -8.23
C ARG A 212 5.05 -4.05 -9.26
N TRP A 213 4.02 -3.38 -9.76
CA TRP A 213 3.18 -3.93 -10.80
C TRP A 213 2.59 -2.83 -11.68
N ARG A 214 2.18 -3.21 -12.89
CA ARG A 214 1.68 -2.30 -13.91
C ARG A 214 0.57 -2.99 -14.69
N MET A 215 -0.43 -2.23 -15.09
CA MET A 215 -1.56 -2.71 -15.86
C MET A 215 -1.75 -1.82 -17.08
N ARG A 216 -1.80 -2.43 -18.26
CA ARG A 216 -1.99 -1.74 -19.54
C ARG A 216 -3.21 -2.25 -20.29
N VAL A 217 -4.04 -1.34 -20.75
CA VAL A 217 -5.23 -1.63 -21.54
C VAL A 217 -5.25 -0.71 -22.75
N ASP A 218 -5.50 -1.29 -23.91
CA ASP A 218 -5.72 -0.55 -25.14
C ASP A 218 -6.86 -1.21 -25.89
N ILE A 219 -7.94 -0.46 -26.11
CA ILE A 219 -9.17 -0.91 -26.74
C ILE A 219 -9.45 0.03 -27.91
N ALA A 220 -9.48 -0.50 -29.12
CA ALA A 220 -9.99 0.21 -30.29
C ALA A 220 -11.51 0.10 -30.31
N VAL A 221 -12.19 1.16 -30.72
CA VAL A 221 -13.65 1.22 -30.82
C VAL A 221 -14.04 1.75 -32.19
N ASP A 222 -14.93 1.06 -32.88
CA ASP A 222 -15.62 1.57 -34.05
C ASP A 222 -17.06 1.97 -33.68
N PRO A 223 -17.38 3.27 -33.57
CA PRO A 223 -18.72 3.71 -33.18
C PRO A 223 -19.79 3.42 -34.26
N MET A 224 -19.40 3.10 -35.49
CA MET A 224 -20.33 2.77 -36.58
C MET A 224 -20.82 1.32 -36.51
N MET A 225 -20.12 0.45 -35.79
CA MET A 225 -20.53 -0.93 -35.59
C MET A 225 -21.72 -1.03 -34.63
N PRO A 226 -22.55 -2.09 -34.75
CA PRO A 226 -23.62 -2.35 -33.79
C PRO A 226 -23.05 -2.62 -32.40
N LEU A 227 -23.85 -2.29 -31.36
CA LEU A 227 -23.52 -2.62 -29.98
C LEU A 227 -23.26 -4.14 -29.85
N GLY A 228 -22.19 -4.51 -29.16
CA GLY A 228 -21.74 -5.91 -29.06
C GLY A 228 -20.64 -6.27 -30.05
N SER A 229 -20.25 -5.35 -30.93
CA SER A 229 -19.19 -5.55 -31.92
C SER A 229 -18.39 -4.27 -32.21
N ARG A 230 -18.45 -3.26 -31.33
CA ARG A 230 -17.73 -1.99 -31.51
C ARG A 230 -16.30 -2.07 -31.06
N ALA A 231 -16.02 -2.76 -29.96
CA ALA A 231 -14.79 -2.65 -29.21
C ALA A 231 -13.93 -3.91 -29.35
N THR A 232 -12.65 -3.70 -29.62
CA THR A 232 -11.65 -4.78 -29.74
C THR A 232 -10.46 -4.48 -28.85
N LEU A 233 -10.07 -5.45 -28.02
CA LEU A 233 -8.85 -5.35 -27.22
C LEU A 233 -7.62 -5.43 -28.15
N VAL A 234 -6.83 -4.37 -28.18
CA VAL A 234 -5.59 -4.26 -28.99
C VAL A 234 -4.35 -4.54 -28.15
N SER A 235 -4.40 -4.28 -26.84
CA SER A 235 -3.28 -4.56 -25.94
C SER A 235 -2.93 -6.04 -25.87
N ARG A 236 -1.74 -6.34 -25.33
CA ARG A 236 -1.28 -7.71 -25.08
C ARG A 236 -2.33 -8.52 -24.33
N THR A 237 -2.52 -9.77 -24.77
CA THR A 237 -3.45 -10.72 -24.14
C THR A 237 -3.10 -10.97 -22.67
N HIS A 238 -1.81 -10.96 -22.31
CA HIS A 238 -1.34 -11.15 -20.94
C HIS A 238 -0.58 -9.93 -20.44
N GLN A 239 -0.82 -9.59 -19.18
CA GLN A 239 -0.13 -8.52 -18.47
C GLN A 239 1.28 -8.97 -18.04
N GLU A 240 2.16 -8.00 -17.85
CA GLU A 240 3.48 -8.26 -17.27
C GLU A 240 3.30 -8.68 -15.81
N GLN A 241 3.97 -9.76 -15.42
CA GLN A 241 3.88 -10.25 -14.05
C GLN A 241 4.54 -9.27 -13.08
N PRO A 242 4.01 -9.13 -11.85
CA PRO A 242 4.53 -8.20 -10.86
C PRO A 242 5.94 -8.61 -10.42
N LEU A 243 6.72 -7.61 -10.00
CA LEU A 243 8.09 -7.78 -9.54
C LEU A 243 8.14 -7.65 -8.01
N ILE A 244 8.44 -8.75 -7.33
CA ILE A 244 8.79 -8.75 -5.90
C ILE A 244 10.24 -8.28 -5.78
N LEU A 245 10.47 -7.17 -5.07
CA LEU A 245 11.81 -6.58 -4.98
C LEU A 245 12.67 -7.32 -3.94
N SER A 246 13.95 -7.54 -4.26
CA SER A 246 14.92 -8.05 -3.29
C SER A 246 15.27 -7.02 -2.21
N ASN A 247 15.23 -5.74 -2.57
CA ASN A 247 15.45 -4.61 -1.68
C ASN A 247 14.18 -3.78 -1.57
N ASN A 248 13.78 -3.50 -0.33
CA ASN A 248 12.57 -2.74 -0.05
C ASN A 248 12.74 -1.25 -0.38
N GLU A 249 11.69 -0.64 -0.91
CA GLU A 249 11.67 0.79 -1.24
C GLU A 249 10.88 1.56 -0.18
N PRO A 250 11.35 2.75 0.24
CA PRO A 250 10.67 3.54 1.24
C PRO A 250 9.29 3.98 0.76
N ILE A 251 8.33 4.00 1.69
CA ILE A 251 6.95 4.44 1.41
C ILE A 251 6.93 5.97 1.38
N PRO A 252 6.56 6.62 0.26
CA PRO A 252 6.40 8.07 0.22
C PRO A 252 5.32 8.53 1.22
N PRO A 253 5.47 9.69 1.89
CA PRO A 253 4.47 10.18 2.84
C PRO A 253 3.04 10.26 2.24
N ASN A 254 2.91 10.67 0.98
CA ASN A 254 1.63 10.80 0.27
C ASN A 254 0.91 9.46 0.02
N ALA A 255 1.63 8.33 0.07
CA ALA A 255 1.00 7.00 -0.02
C ALA A 255 0.29 6.62 1.29
N LEU A 256 0.59 7.31 2.40
CA LEU A 256 0.08 7.00 3.74
C LEU A 256 -1.09 7.88 4.19
N ALA A 257 -1.43 8.89 3.40
CA ALA A 257 -2.35 9.94 3.79
C ALA A 257 -3.47 10.10 2.76
N ARG A 258 -4.51 10.84 3.17
CA ARG A 258 -5.55 11.33 2.26
C ARG A 258 -4.98 12.33 1.25
N PRO A 259 -5.62 12.50 0.08
CA PRO A 259 -6.70 11.68 -0.47
C PRO A 259 -6.20 10.35 -1.06
N ASN A 260 -7.11 9.39 -1.25
CA ASN A 260 -6.85 8.20 -2.07
C ASN A 260 -6.97 8.56 -3.56
N ALA A 261 -6.55 7.65 -4.44
CA ALA A 261 -6.56 7.87 -5.89
C ALA A 261 -7.95 8.21 -6.42
N ASN A 262 -8.99 7.56 -5.91
CA ASN A 262 -10.38 7.77 -6.35
C ASN A 262 -10.93 9.16 -5.98
N ASP A 263 -10.52 9.72 -4.85
CA ASP A 263 -10.93 11.06 -4.42
C ASP A 263 -9.99 12.15 -4.99
N ALA A 264 -8.73 11.80 -5.28
CA ALA A 264 -7.73 12.71 -5.84
C ALA A 264 -7.87 12.91 -7.36
N GLN A 265 -8.52 11.99 -8.06
CA GLN A 265 -8.62 12.03 -9.52
C GLN A 265 -9.62 13.06 -10.02
N VAL A 266 -9.34 13.61 -11.20
CA VAL A 266 -10.23 14.50 -11.95
C VAL A 266 -10.53 13.91 -13.32
N LEU A 267 -11.74 14.14 -13.84
CA LEU A 267 -12.05 13.87 -15.24
C LEU A 267 -11.90 15.16 -16.03
N MET A 268 -10.92 15.20 -16.93
CA MET A 268 -10.73 16.30 -17.87
C MET A 268 -11.36 15.98 -19.22
N TRP A 269 -11.92 16.99 -19.88
CA TRP A 269 -12.27 16.98 -21.29
C TRP A 269 -11.38 17.97 -22.04
N ARG A 270 -10.78 17.52 -23.14
CA ARG A 270 -9.96 18.34 -24.03
C ARG A 270 -10.54 18.25 -25.44
N PRO A 271 -11.39 19.21 -25.84
CA PRO A 271 -11.94 19.24 -27.19
C PRO A 271 -10.84 19.53 -28.20
N ARG A 272 -11.06 19.16 -29.46
CA ARG A 272 -10.16 19.53 -30.57
C ARG A 272 -10.06 21.05 -30.76
N ARG A 273 -11.13 21.78 -30.45
CA ARG A 273 -11.20 23.25 -30.51
C ARG A 273 -11.73 23.80 -29.19
N GLY A 274 -11.10 24.85 -28.68
CA GLY A 274 -11.48 25.50 -27.43
C GLY A 274 -10.65 25.04 -26.23
N PRO A 275 -10.94 25.59 -25.04
CA PRO A 275 -10.17 25.31 -23.83
C PRO A 275 -10.52 23.93 -23.24
N PRO A 276 -9.57 23.30 -22.50
CA PRO A 276 -9.87 22.17 -21.63
C PRO A 276 -10.92 22.50 -20.57
N LEU A 277 -11.71 21.50 -20.18
CA LEU A 277 -12.76 21.61 -19.16
C LEU A 277 -12.59 20.52 -18.10
N VAL A 278 -12.82 20.87 -16.84
CA VAL A 278 -12.98 19.88 -15.76
C VAL A 278 -14.43 19.39 -15.82
N VAL A 279 -14.62 18.10 -16.08
CA VAL A 279 -15.95 17.46 -16.12
C VAL A 279 -16.33 16.97 -14.73
N ILE A 280 -15.39 16.34 -14.03
CA ILE A 280 -15.57 15.85 -12.67
C ILE A 280 -14.37 16.35 -11.84
N PRO A 281 -14.59 17.20 -10.83
CA PRO A 281 -13.53 17.64 -9.93
C PRO A 281 -13.14 16.52 -8.95
N SER A 282 -11.98 16.67 -8.31
CA SER A 282 -11.60 15.85 -7.15
C SER A 282 -12.54 16.13 -5.98
N LYS A 283 -12.68 15.16 -5.07
CA LYS A 283 -13.56 15.29 -3.90
C LYS A 283 -12.87 15.99 -2.72
#